data_AF-A0A956P7H6-F1
#
_entry.id   AF-A0A956P7H6-F1
#
_cell.length_a   1.000
_cell.length_b   1.000
_cell.length_c   1.000
_cell.angle_alpha   90.00
_cell.angle_beta   90.00
_cell.angle_gamma   90.00
#
_symmetry.space_group_name_H-M   'P 1'
#
loop_
_entity.id
_entity.type
_entity.pdbx_description
1 polymer ?
#
loop_
_entity_poly.entity_id
_entity_poly.type
_entity_poly.pdbx_seq_one_letter_code
_entity_poly.pdbx_strand_id
1 'polypeptide(L)'
;MNKKCIMAILAFLCSFTTGALAFNDCKLFVGTIDLPAHFTKNASVRVWHGGVIIHCDVGNKSKTVSFELSVDKSQTFFYLVIVDDINPMVQDNTVKYFTIANGADYKLFSLELDIREIDGKAIHKWHTKQLHVPLTRIPDDAIIVYLPGSYVDHLEQGSSIELPKIVLKKDLQENVVHDILTQQLLKAINYDTLHATITRQVKQNPLTTLVAFNT
;
A
#
# COMPACT_ATOMS: atom_id res chain seq x y z
N MET A 1 35.75 -53.58 -3.16
CA MET A 1 35.23 -52.20 -3.03
C MET A 1 34.38 -51.86 -4.24
N ASN A 2 33.06 -51.75 -4.04
CA ASN A 2 32.07 -51.73 -5.12
C ASN A 2 31.88 -50.31 -5.70
N LYS A 3 32.23 -50.12 -6.97
CA LYS A 3 32.10 -48.86 -7.73
C LYS A 3 30.66 -48.31 -7.77
N LYS A 4 29.66 -49.12 -7.41
CA LYS A 4 28.24 -48.72 -7.39
C LYS A 4 27.84 -47.85 -6.18
N CYS A 5 28.58 -47.87 -5.07
CA CYS A 5 28.26 -47.03 -3.90
C CYS A 5 28.74 -45.58 -4.03
N ILE A 6 29.78 -45.31 -4.83
CA ILE A 6 30.36 -43.96 -4.95
C ILE A 6 29.49 -43.06 -5.85
N MET A 7 28.80 -43.63 -6.85
CA MET A 7 27.89 -42.87 -7.73
C MET A 7 26.60 -42.39 -7.04
N ALA A 8 26.09 -43.12 -6.04
CA ALA A 8 24.87 -42.74 -5.33
C ALA A 8 25.07 -41.51 -4.42
N ILE A 9 26.28 -41.31 -3.89
CA ILE A 9 26.61 -40.18 -3.02
C ILE A 9 26.81 -38.89 -3.84
N LEU A 10 27.31 -38.98 -5.08
CA LEU A 10 27.43 -37.81 -5.96
C LEU A 10 26.07 -37.30 -6.48
N ALA A 11 25.10 -38.19 -6.75
CA ALA A 11 23.75 -37.79 -7.18
C ALA A 11 22.96 -37.09 -6.05
N PHE A 12 23.23 -37.44 -4.79
CA PHE A 12 22.59 -36.81 -3.64
C PHE A 12 23.12 -35.40 -3.38
N LEU A 13 24.38 -35.13 -3.70
CA LEU A 13 24.99 -33.79 -3.54
C LEU A 13 24.59 -32.78 -4.62
N CYS A 14 24.17 -33.22 -5.81
CA CYS A 14 23.59 -32.31 -6.83
C CYS A 14 22.13 -31.89 -6.53
N SER A 15 21.47 -32.52 -5.57
CA SER A 15 20.08 -32.20 -5.20
C SER A 15 19.97 -31.10 -4.14
N PHE A 16 21.08 -30.62 -3.56
CA PHE A 16 21.10 -29.63 -2.49
C PHE A 16 21.55 -28.22 -2.91
N THR A 17 21.85 -28.00 -4.20
CA THR A 17 22.30 -26.69 -4.72
C THR A 17 21.39 -26.06 -5.75
N THR A 18 20.12 -26.48 -5.81
CA THR A 18 19.04 -25.72 -6.47
C THR A 18 18.14 -25.03 -5.44
N GLY A 19 18.72 -24.58 -4.33
CA GLY A 19 18.25 -23.37 -3.66
C GLY A 19 18.67 -22.14 -4.47
N ALA A 20 18.31 -22.10 -5.75
CA ALA A 20 18.36 -20.86 -6.51
C ALA A 20 17.53 -19.88 -5.70
N LEU A 21 18.17 -18.81 -5.23
CA LEU A 21 17.52 -17.62 -4.72
C LEU A 21 16.34 -17.35 -5.65
N ALA A 22 15.12 -17.67 -5.21
CA ALA A 22 13.93 -17.16 -5.83
C ALA A 22 14.05 -15.65 -5.64
N PHE A 23 14.63 -14.98 -6.63
CA PHE A 23 14.50 -13.55 -6.77
C PHE A 23 12.99 -13.33 -6.77
N ASN A 24 12.48 -12.82 -5.65
CA ASN A 24 11.08 -12.48 -5.55
C ASN A 24 10.81 -11.55 -6.72
N ASP A 25 9.95 -12.04 -7.61
CA ASP A 25 9.55 -11.36 -8.81
C ASP A 25 8.62 -10.21 -8.37
N CYS A 26 9.25 -9.12 -7.91
CA CYS A 26 8.55 -7.94 -7.44
C CYS A 26 8.32 -6.96 -8.59
N LYS A 27 7.17 -6.31 -8.58
CA LYS A 27 6.86 -5.14 -9.40
C LYS A 27 6.93 -3.90 -8.52
N LEU A 28 7.59 -2.87 -9.04
CA LEU A 28 7.61 -1.54 -8.42
C LEU A 28 6.46 -0.71 -8.97
N PHE A 29 5.61 -0.20 -8.08
CA PHE A 29 4.62 0.81 -8.37
C PHE A 29 5.03 2.15 -7.77
N VAL A 30 4.68 3.24 -8.44
CA VAL A 30 4.92 4.61 -7.96
C VAL A 30 3.59 5.27 -7.69
N GLY A 31 3.36 5.71 -6.46
CA GLY A 31 2.19 6.51 -6.10
C GLY A 31 2.56 7.98 -5.99
N THR A 32 1.61 8.86 -6.31
CA THR A 32 1.81 10.32 -6.26
C THR A 32 0.60 11.03 -5.67
N ILE A 33 0.86 12.09 -4.90
CA ILE A 33 -0.13 12.98 -4.30
C ILE A 33 0.18 14.40 -4.77
N ASP A 34 -0.72 15.01 -5.54
CA ASP A 34 -0.55 16.38 -6.03
C ASP A 34 -1.13 17.37 -5.02
N LEU A 35 -0.24 18.24 -4.51
CA LEU A 35 -0.62 19.33 -3.61
C LEU A 35 -1.09 20.54 -4.44
N PRO A 36 -1.91 21.42 -3.85
CA PRO A 36 -2.30 22.65 -4.52
C PRO A 36 -1.10 23.53 -4.89
N ALA A 37 -1.12 24.13 -6.08
CA ALA A 37 0.02 24.87 -6.63
C ALA A 37 0.44 26.09 -5.79
N HIS A 38 -0.47 26.67 -4.98
CA HIS A 38 -0.17 27.80 -4.10
C HIS A 38 0.59 27.39 -2.83
N PHE A 39 0.78 26.09 -2.56
CA PHE A 39 1.51 25.64 -1.38
C PHE A 39 3.01 25.94 -1.52
N THR A 40 3.55 26.70 -0.59
CA THR A 40 4.96 27.12 -0.55
C THR A 40 5.83 26.19 0.30
N LYS A 41 5.31 25.72 1.43
CA LYS A 41 5.89 24.78 2.38
C LYS A 41 5.84 23.35 1.85
N ASN A 42 6.81 22.56 2.29
CA ASN A 42 6.80 21.13 2.04
C ASN A 42 5.79 20.46 2.99
N ALA A 43 4.92 19.65 2.41
CA ALA A 43 3.98 18.81 3.15
C ALA A 43 4.57 17.41 3.30
N SER A 44 4.64 16.90 4.53
CA SER A 44 5.06 15.52 4.78
C SER A 44 3.81 14.67 4.99
N VAL A 45 3.55 13.76 4.05
CA VAL A 45 2.44 12.79 4.14
C VAL A 45 3.01 11.44 4.53
N ARG A 46 2.33 10.72 5.42
CA ARG A 46 2.68 9.35 5.78
C ARG A 46 1.85 8.38 4.96
N VAL A 47 2.51 7.40 4.35
CA VAL A 47 1.87 6.31 3.62
C VAL A 47 2.28 4.98 4.25
N TRP A 48 1.33 4.08 4.40
CA TRP A 48 1.53 2.72 4.91
C TRP A 48 1.06 1.70 3.89
N HIS A 49 1.70 0.54 3.88
CA HIS A 49 1.24 -0.62 3.13
C HIS A 49 1.80 -1.90 3.76
N GLY A 50 0.94 -2.91 3.97
CA GLY A 50 1.34 -4.19 4.57
C GLY A 50 1.95 -4.05 5.96
N GLY A 51 1.49 -3.07 6.76
CA GLY A 51 1.99 -2.79 8.10
C GLY A 51 3.35 -2.08 8.16
N VAL A 52 3.90 -1.64 7.03
CA VAL A 52 5.17 -0.92 6.95
C VAL A 52 4.93 0.50 6.45
N ILE A 53 5.69 1.45 7.00
CA ILE A 53 5.69 2.84 6.53
C ILE A 53 6.54 2.93 5.27
N ILE A 54 5.97 3.54 4.24
CA ILE A 54 6.65 3.81 2.99
C ILE A 54 7.33 5.17 3.10
N HIS A 55 8.57 5.24 2.61
CA HIS A 55 9.24 6.52 2.44
C HIS A 55 8.52 7.36 1.38
N CYS A 56 8.35 8.65 1.66
CA CYS A 56 7.74 9.59 0.74
C CYS A 56 8.73 10.70 0.41
N ASP A 57 8.94 10.92 -0.88
CA ASP A 57 9.77 11.99 -1.41
C ASP A 57 8.90 13.20 -1.75
N VAL A 58 9.36 14.39 -1.33
CA VAL A 58 8.65 15.64 -1.63
C VAL A 58 9.37 16.36 -2.77
N GLY A 59 8.72 16.43 -3.92
CA GLY A 59 9.24 17.12 -5.09
C GLY A 59 9.24 18.63 -4.88
N ASN A 60 10.41 19.21 -4.57
CA ASN A 60 10.57 20.65 -4.30
C ASN A 60 10.02 21.55 -5.43
N LYS A 61 10.09 21.10 -6.69
CA LYS A 61 9.62 21.86 -7.87
C LYS A 61 8.21 21.48 -8.32
N SER A 62 7.83 20.21 -8.20
CA SER A 62 6.55 19.70 -8.72
C SER A 62 5.40 19.83 -7.73
N LYS A 63 5.68 20.09 -6.44
CA LYS A 63 4.66 20.09 -5.36
C LYS A 63 3.89 18.77 -5.31
N THR A 64 4.57 17.70 -5.64
CA THR A 64 4.06 16.33 -5.62
C THR A 64 4.78 15.57 -4.52
N VAL A 65 4.04 14.78 -3.75
CA VAL A 65 4.61 13.77 -2.85
C VAL A 65 4.57 12.43 -3.57
N SER A 66 5.72 11.78 -3.74
CA SER A 66 5.83 10.47 -4.38
C SER A 66 6.22 9.39 -3.38
N PHE A 67 5.75 8.16 -3.59
CA PHE A 67 6.11 6.99 -2.79
C PHE A 67 6.23 5.75 -3.66
N GLU A 68 7.02 4.79 -3.20
CA GLU A 68 7.37 3.59 -3.96
C GLU A 68 6.86 2.32 -3.26
N LEU A 69 6.19 1.46 -4.03
CA LEU A 69 5.58 0.23 -3.55
C LEU A 69 6.17 -0.97 -4.28
N SER A 70 6.92 -1.81 -3.56
CA SER A 70 7.40 -3.09 -4.07
C SER A 70 6.47 -4.21 -3.64
N VAL A 71 5.78 -4.82 -4.60
CA VAL A 71 4.78 -5.87 -4.38
C VAL A 71 5.00 -7.05 -5.32
N ASP A 72 4.30 -8.15 -5.10
CA ASP A 72 4.34 -9.29 -6.02
C ASP A 72 3.90 -8.88 -7.44
N LYS A 73 4.56 -9.42 -8.48
CA LYS A 73 4.20 -9.17 -9.88
C LYS A 73 2.75 -9.52 -10.22
N SER A 74 2.13 -10.46 -9.50
CA SER A 74 0.72 -10.81 -9.69
C SER A 74 -0.26 -9.78 -9.11
N GLN A 75 0.22 -8.79 -8.36
CA GLN A 75 -0.64 -7.77 -7.75
C GLN A 75 -1.18 -6.82 -8.82
N THR A 76 -2.48 -6.94 -9.09
CA THR A 76 -3.22 -6.07 -10.02
C THR A 76 -4.33 -5.29 -9.32
N PHE A 77 -4.53 -5.48 -8.02
CA PHE A 77 -5.62 -4.86 -7.27
C PHE A 77 -5.08 -4.20 -6.00
N PHE A 78 -5.61 -3.06 -5.61
CA PHE A 78 -5.29 -2.42 -4.33
C PHE A 78 -6.55 -1.80 -3.72
N TYR A 79 -6.63 -1.85 -2.39
CA TYR A 79 -7.44 -0.87 -1.66
C TYR A 79 -6.59 0.34 -1.33
N LEU A 80 -7.14 1.53 -1.59
CA LEU A 80 -6.57 2.80 -1.16
C LEU A 80 -7.50 3.43 -0.13
N VAL A 81 -6.99 3.61 1.08
CA VAL A 81 -7.69 4.22 2.21
C VAL A 81 -7.02 5.54 2.53
N ILE A 82 -7.79 6.62 2.42
CA ILE A 82 -7.34 7.97 2.77
C ILE A 82 -8.09 8.40 4.01
N VAL A 83 -7.39 8.57 5.12
CA VAL A 83 -7.99 8.76 6.45
C VAL A 83 -7.06 9.58 7.34
N ASP A 84 -7.62 10.37 8.27
CA ASP A 84 -6.85 11.24 9.16
C ASP A 84 -6.38 10.58 10.45
N ASP A 85 -7.05 9.51 10.89
CA ASP A 85 -6.72 8.76 12.09
C ASP A 85 -7.03 7.26 11.94
N ILE A 86 -6.14 6.42 12.46
CA ILE A 86 -6.33 4.97 12.53
C ILE A 86 -5.92 4.48 13.92
N ASN A 87 -6.63 3.46 14.39
CA ASN A 87 -6.37 2.86 15.70
C ASN A 87 -5.84 1.43 15.50
N PRO A 88 -4.62 1.12 15.97
CA PRO A 88 -4.11 -0.24 15.93
C PRO A 88 -4.89 -1.11 16.91
N MET A 89 -5.36 -2.26 16.42
CA MET A 89 -5.78 -3.34 17.31
C MET A 89 -4.52 -4.12 17.71
N VAL A 90 -4.20 -4.11 19.00
CA VAL A 90 -3.04 -4.80 19.57
C VAL A 90 -3.52 -6.03 20.34
N GLN A 91 -2.91 -7.17 20.06
CA GLN A 91 -3.10 -8.40 20.81
C GLN A 91 -1.74 -9.07 20.99
N ASP A 92 -1.43 -9.49 22.23
CA ASP A 92 -0.15 -10.13 22.60
C ASP A 92 1.07 -9.28 22.16
N ASN A 93 1.01 -7.97 22.42
CA ASN A 93 2.04 -6.99 22.02
C ASN A 93 2.31 -6.91 20.51
N THR A 94 1.38 -7.39 19.68
CA THR A 94 1.49 -7.36 18.22
C THR A 94 0.30 -6.60 17.64
N VAL A 95 0.55 -5.66 16.72
CA VAL A 95 -0.52 -5.04 15.93
C VAL A 95 -1.08 -6.09 14.99
N LYS A 96 -2.37 -6.43 15.14
CA LYS A 96 -3.05 -7.43 14.29
C LYS A 96 -3.62 -6.79 13.03
N TYR A 97 -4.28 -5.65 13.17
CA TYR A 97 -4.87 -4.88 12.08
C TYR A 97 -5.13 -3.45 12.53
N PHE A 98 -5.41 -2.58 11.57
CA PHE A 98 -5.84 -1.21 11.84
C PHE A 98 -7.36 -1.07 11.74
N THR A 99 -7.90 -0.17 12.55
CA THR A 99 -9.32 0.18 12.57
C THR A 99 -9.50 1.66 12.36
N ILE A 100 -10.67 2.04 11.86
CA ILE A 100 -11.09 3.43 11.73
C ILE A 100 -12.16 3.68 12.79
N ALA A 101 -12.08 4.83 13.48
CA ALA A 101 -13.09 5.21 14.46
C ALA A 101 -14.45 5.39 13.77
N ASN A 102 -15.54 5.05 14.47
CA ASN A 102 -16.88 5.23 13.92
C ASN A 102 -17.14 6.71 13.62
N GLY A 103 -17.57 7.02 12.40
CA GLY A 103 -17.81 8.39 11.94
C GLY A 103 -16.57 9.19 11.56
N ALA A 104 -15.37 8.59 11.52
CA ALA A 104 -14.18 9.28 11.02
C ALA A 104 -14.31 9.66 9.54
N ASP A 105 -13.63 10.74 9.14
CA ASP A 105 -13.58 11.19 7.75
C ASP A 105 -12.57 10.36 6.95
N TYR A 106 -13.08 9.49 6.08
CA TYR A 106 -12.24 8.70 5.18
C TYR A 106 -12.83 8.60 3.77
N LYS A 107 -11.95 8.31 2.81
CA LYS A 107 -12.32 7.81 1.49
C LYS A 107 -11.68 6.45 1.26
N LEU A 108 -12.49 5.51 0.75
CA LEU A 108 -12.05 4.19 0.33
C LEU A 108 -12.20 4.07 -1.18
N PHE A 109 -11.13 3.63 -1.84
CA PHE A 109 -11.11 3.34 -3.27
C PHE A 109 -10.66 1.91 -3.52
N SER A 110 -11.27 1.24 -4.48
CA SER A 110 -10.69 0.07 -5.13
C SER A 110 -9.97 0.50 -6.40
N LEU A 111 -8.74 0.03 -6.55
CA LEU A 111 -7.88 0.26 -7.72
C LEU A 111 -7.64 -1.08 -8.39
N GLU A 112 -8.05 -1.23 -9.64
CA GLU A 112 -7.87 -2.47 -10.40
C GLU A 112 -7.14 -2.17 -11.71
N LEU A 113 -5.99 -2.81 -11.92
CA LEU A 113 -5.18 -2.69 -13.13
C LEU A 113 -5.72 -3.65 -14.19
N ASP A 114 -6.37 -3.08 -15.18
CA ASP A 114 -6.78 -3.80 -16.37
C ASP A 114 -5.61 -3.90 -17.34
N ILE A 115 -5.29 -5.13 -17.72
CA ILE A 115 -4.22 -5.46 -18.65
C ILE A 115 -4.89 -6.13 -19.84
N ARG A 116 -5.03 -5.40 -20.95
CA ARG A 116 -5.60 -5.92 -22.20
C ARG A 116 -4.61 -5.77 -23.33
N GLU A 117 -4.68 -6.67 -24.29
CA GLU A 117 -3.97 -6.52 -25.55
C GLU A 117 -4.98 -6.08 -26.61
N ILE A 118 -4.73 -4.93 -27.25
CA ILE A 118 -5.53 -4.43 -28.37
C ILE A 118 -4.56 -4.19 -29.53
N ASP A 119 -4.80 -4.84 -30.67
CA ASP A 119 -3.97 -4.75 -31.88
C ASP A 119 -2.48 -5.04 -31.63
N GLY A 120 -2.17 -6.04 -30.80
CA GLY A 120 -0.79 -6.43 -30.47
C GLY A 120 -0.08 -5.48 -29.48
N LYS A 121 -0.80 -4.51 -28.91
CA LYS A 121 -0.27 -3.58 -27.90
C LYS A 121 -0.90 -3.84 -26.54
N ALA A 122 -0.05 -4.04 -25.54
CA ALA A 122 -0.48 -4.09 -24.16
C ALA A 122 -0.95 -2.70 -23.70
N ILE A 123 -2.23 -2.60 -23.35
CA ILE A 123 -2.85 -1.44 -22.73
C ILE A 123 -2.99 -1.75 -21.25
N HIS A 124 -2.43 -0.86 -20.44
CA HIS A 124 -2.51 -0.90 -19.00
C HIS A 124 -3.34 0.28 -18.52
N LYS A 125 -4.43 0.01 -17.82
CA LYS A 125 -5.34 1.05 -17.35
C LYS A 125 -5.85 0.75 -15.96
N TRP A 126 -5.71 1.70 -15.05
CA TRP A 126 -6.36 1.61 -13.75
C TRP A 126 -7.84 1.96 -13.83
N HIS A 127 -8.69 1.07 -13.35
CA HIS A 127 -10.07 1.35 -12.98
C HIS A 127 -10.12 1.73 -11.52
N THR A 128 -10.65 2.92 -11.24
CA THR A 128 -10.81 3.42 -9.88
C THR A 128 -12.29 3.52 -9.55
N LYS A 129 -12.67 3.06 -8.36
CA LYS A 129 -14.04 3.16 -7.87
C LYS A 129 -14.03 3.55 -6.40
N GLN A 130 -14.69 4.65 -6.08
CA GLN A 130 -14.93 5.03 -4.68
C GLN A 130 -16.01 4.12 -4.09
N LEU A 131 -15.71 3.52 -2.94
CA LEU A 131 -16.59 2.64 -2.21
C LEU A 131 -17.19 3.41 -1.02
N HIS A 132 -18.51 3.33 -0.88
CA HIS A 132 -19.26 3.97 0.21
C HIS A 132 -19.77 2.91 1.18
N VAL A 133 -18.84 2.17 1.77
CA VAL A 133 -19.14 1.11 2.75
C VAL A 133 -18.53 1.49 4.09
N PRO A 134 -19.26 1.32 5.21
CA PRO A 134 -18.70 1.52 6.54
C PRO A 134 -17.46 0.64 6.73
N LEU A 135 -16.32 1.26 7.04
CA LEU A 135 -15.06 0.56 7.23
C LEU A 135 -14.68 0.59 8.71
N THR A 136 -14.86 -0.53 9.40
CA THR A 136 -14.43 -0.66 10.80
C THR A 136 -13.01 -1.20 10.92
N ARG A 137 -12.64 -2.13 10.02
CA ARG A 137 -11.30 -2.71 9.88
C ARG A 137 -10.74 -2.37 8.51
N ILE A 138 -9.51 -1.87 8.48
CA ILE A 138 -8.76 -1.61 7.25
C ILE A 138 -8.22 -2.96 6.70
N PRO A 139 -8.33 -3.23 5.39
CA PRO A 139 -7.72 -4.42 4.78
C PRO A 139 -6.19 -4.44 5.00
N ASP A 140 -5.63 -5.61 5.28
CA ASP A 140 -4.22 -5.74 5.70
C ASP A 140 -3.21 -5.31 4.61
N ASP A 141 -3.60 -5.42 3.33
CA ASP A 141 -2.83 -5.04 2.15
C ASP A 141 -3.24 -3.68 1.56
N ALA A 142 -4.07 -2.91 2.27
CA ALA A 142 -4.46 -1.58 1.82
C ALA A 142 -3.26 -0.62 1.84
N ILE A 143 -3.23 0.27 0.84
CA ILE A 143 -2.42 1.48 0.87
C ILE A 143 -3.17 2.48 1.75
N ILE A 144 -2.59 2.87 2.88
CA ILE A 144 -3.18 3.82 3.81
C ILE A 144 -2.43 5.14 3.69
N VAL A 145 -3.13 6.21 3.35
CA VAL A 145 -2.57 7.57 3.25
C VAL A 145 -3.14 8.40 4.39
N TYR A 146 -2.27 8.87 5.27
CA TYR A 146 -2.65 9.74 6.40
C TYR A 146 -2.95 11.15 5.89
N LEU A 147 -4.23 11.40 5.64
CA LEU A 147 -4.77 12.67 5.16
C LEU A 147 -6.29 12.66 5.37
N PRO A 148 -6.93 13.78 5.77
CA PRO A 148 -8.40 13.85 5.81
C PRO A 148 -9.02 13.48 4.46
N GLY A 149 -9.98 12.54 4.48
CA GLY A 149 -10.67 12.10 3.26
C GLY A 149 -11.35 13.25 2.51
N SER A 150 -11.86 14.23 3.25
CA SER A 150 -12.47 15.46 2.75
C SER A 150 -11.52 16.37 1.97
N TYR A 151 -10.20 16.20 2.06
CA TYR A 151 -9.21 17.01 1.33
C TYR A 151 -8.96 16.53 -0.08
N VAL A 152 -9.30 15.27 -0.36
CA VAL A 152 -9.15 14.67 -1.68
C VAL A 152 -10.27 15.18 -2.56
N ASP A 153 -9.92 15.69 -3.73
CA ASP A 153 -10.88 16.04 -4.77
C ASP A 153 -11.27 14.76 -5.53
N HIS A 154 -10.31 14.20 -6.27
CA HIS A 154 -10.49 13.01 -7.10
C HIS A 154 -9.18 12.23 -7.25
N LEU A 155 -9.26 11.09 -7.95
CA LEU A 155 -8.08 10.33 -8.41
C LEU A 155 -7.89 10.54 -9.92
N GLU A 156 -6.68 10.91 -10.32
CA GLU A 156 -6.27 10.93 -11.73
C GLU A 156 -5.75 9.54 -12.13
N GLN A 157 -5.93 9.19 -13.41
CA GLN A 157 -5.50 7.90 -13.93
C GLN A 157 -3.97 7.74 -13.90
N GLY A 158 -3.50 6.60 -13.41
CA GLY A 158 -2.10 6.19 -13.48
C GLY A 158 -1.78 5.38 -14.74
N SER A 159 -0.52 4.93 -14.83
CA SER A 159 0.00 4.11 -15.92
C SER A 159 0.18 2.63 -15.50
N SER A 160 0.96 1.85 -16.24
CA SER A 160 1.24 0.44 -15.91
C SER A 160 2.04 0.26 -14.62
N ILE A 161 2.82 1.28 -14.26
CA ILE A 161 3.68 1.33 -13.08
C ILE A 161 3.29 2.46 -12.12
N GLU A 162 2.63 3.52 -12.59
CA GLU A 162 2.13 4.57 -11.71
C GLU A 162 0.74 4.20 -11.22
N LEU A 163 0.53 4.24 -9.91
CA LEU A 163 -0.79 4.16 -9.32
C LEU A 163 -1.62 5.40 -9.71
N PRO A 164 -2.95 5.31 -9.64
CA PRO A 164 -3.80 6.48 -9.70
C PRO A 164 -3.34 7.56 -8.72
N LYS A 165 -3.17 8.76 -9.25
CA LYS A 165 -2.67 9.90 -8.48
C LYS A 165 -3.78 10.49 -7.62
N ILE A 166 -3.46 10.81 -6.38
CA ILE A 166 -4.36 11.49 -5.45
C ILE A 166 -4.27 13.00 -5.67
N VAL A 167 -5.37 13.64 -6.07
CA VAL A 167 -5.42 15.09 -6.28
C VAL A 167 -6.14 15.76 -5.12
N LEU A 168 -5.49 16.73 -4.46
CA LEU A 168 -6.09 17.49 -3.39
C LEU A 168 -6.93 18.66 -3.92
N LYS A 169 -7.93 19.07 -3.13
CA LYS A 169 -8.77 20.22 -3.47
C LYS A 169 -7.94 21.51 -3.52
N LYS A 170 -8.25 22.36 -4.50
CA LYS A 170 -7.49 23.60 -4.79
C LYS A 170 -7.73 24.72 -3.77
N ASP A 171 -8.83 24.69 -3.04
CA ASP A 171 -9.25 25.71 -2.07
C ASP A 171 -8.70 25.46 -0.65
N LEU A 172 -7.90 24.41 -0.46
CA LEU A 172 -7.30 24.11 0.83
C LEU A 172 -6.36 25.23 1.30
N GLN A 173 -6.47 25.56 2.58
CA GLN A 173 -5.61 26.54 3.24
C GLN A 173 -4.29 25.87 3.64
N GLU A 174 -3.18 26.35 3.07
CA GLU A 174 -1.87 25.74 3.24
C GLU A 174 -1.46 25.53 4.71
N ASN A 175 -1.63 26.56 5.54
CA ASN A 175 -1.24 26.48 6.96
C ASN A 175 -2.05 25.42 7.70
N VAL A 176 -3.35 25.30 7.41
CA VAL A 176 -4.23 24.30 8.03
C VAL A 176 -3.80 22.89 7.63
N VAL A 177 -3.51 22.67 6.34
CA VAL A 177 -3.03 21.37 5.86
C VAL A 177 -1.68 21.03 6.48
N HIS A 178 -0.75 21.99 6.52
CA HIS A 178 0.57 21.78 7.11
C HIS A 178 0.49 21.44 8.60
N ASP A 179 -0.35 22.14 9.36
CA ASP A 179 -0.52 21.89 10.80
C ASP A 179 -1.13 20.50 11.05
N ILE A 180 -2.14 20.10 10.26
CA ILE A 180 -2.77 18.77 10.37
C ILE A 180 -1.79 17.67 10.00
N LEU A 181 -1.08 17.79 8.88
CA LEU A 181 -0.08 16.81 8.47
C LEU A 181 1.05 16.68 9.50
N THR A 182 1.47 17.80 10.11
CA THR A 182 2.46 17.79 11.19
C THR A 182 1.93 17.07 12.43
N GLN A 183 0.68 17.35 12.84
CA GLN A 183 0.06 16.64 13.96
C GLN A 183 -0.10 15.14 13.67
N GLN A 184 -0.48 14.77 12.45
CA GLN A 184 -0.58 13.37 12.02
C GLN A 184 0.78 12.68 12.02
N LEU A 185 1.83 13.36 11.55
CA LEU A 185 3.19 12.86 11.61
C LEU A 185 3.60 12.56 13.06
N LEU A 186 3.32 13.50 13.98
CA LEU A 186 3.61 13.33 15.41
C LEU A 186 2.81 12.18 16.04
N LYS A 187 1.53 12.00 15.67
CA LYS A 187 0.73 10.85 16.11
C LYS A 187 1.30 9.53 15.59
N ALA A 188 1.73 9.49 14.33
CA ALA A 188 2.26 8.29 13.70
C ALA A 188 3.58 7.82 14.34
N ILE A 189 4.41 8.74 14.84
CA ILE A 189 5.66 8.39 15.56
C ILE A 189 5.39 7.45 16.76
N ASN A 190 4.23 7.57 17.41
CA ASN A 190 3.87 6.67 18.50
C ASN A 190 3.70 5.22 18.03
N TYR A 191 3.25 5.03 16.79
CA TYR A 191 3.07 3.71 16.18
C TYR A 191 4.38 3.13 15.61
N ASP A 192 5.36 3.97 15.25
CA ASP A 192 6.69 3.53 14.78
C ASP A 192 7.45 2.69 15.84
N THR A 193 7.08 2.83 17.11
CA THR A 193 7.67 2.05 18.22
C THR A 193 7.05 0.66 18.40
N LEU A 194 5.96 0.34 17.70
CA LEU A 194 5.29 -0.95 17.78
C LEU A 194 5.90 -1.90 16.76
N HIS A 195 6.84 -2.74 17.22
CA HIS A 195 7.50 -3.73 16.37
C HIS A 195 6.50 -4.76 15.83
N ALA A 196 6.43 -4.92 14.51
CA ALA A 196 5.83 -6.09 13.91
C ALA A 196 6.65 -7.33 14.29
N THR A 197 6.01 -8.38 14.83
CA THR A 197 6.64 -9.70 14.85
C THR A 197 6.81 -10.11 13.39
N ILE A 198 8.04 -10.05 12.87
CA ILE A 198 8.36 -10.53 11.53
C ILE A 198 8.16 -12.04 11.54
N THR A 199 6.95 -12.48 11.22
CA THR A 199 6.69 -13.88 10.87
C THR A 199 5.95 -13.87 9.55
N ARG A 200 6.64 -13.46 8.48
CA ARG A 200 6.29 -13.86 7.11
C ARG A 200 6.51 -15.37 7.00
N GLN A 201 5.63 -16.17 7.59
CA GLN A 201 5.37 -17.50 7.08
C GLN A 201 4.30 -17.35 6.02
N VAL A 202 4.72 -17.45 4.76
CA VAL A 202 3.82 -17.61 3.62
C VAL A 202 3.08 -18.93 3.83
N LYS A 203 1.93 -18.88 4.49
CA LYS A 203 0.88 -19.89 4.35
C LYS A 203 -0.21 -19.27 3.49
N GLN A 204 -0.20 -19.63 2.21
CA GLN A 204 -1.33 -19.45 1.34
C GLN A 204 -2.52 -20.23 1.93
N ASN A 205 -3.38 -19.55 2.66
CA ASN A 205 -4.74 -20.01 2.92
C ASN A 205 -5.67 -19.00 2.26
N PRO A 206 -6.54 -19.42 1.33
CA PRO A 206 -7.58 -18.54 0.82
C PRO A 206 -8.62 -18.34 1.92
N LEU A 207 -8.49 -17.26 2.70
CA LEU A 207 -9.59 -16.83 3.56
C LEU A 207 -10.55 -15.99 2.71
N THR A 208 -11.65 -16.63 2.36
CA THR A 208 -12.87 -15.99 1.88
C THR A 208 -13.36 -15.00 2.95
N THR A 209 -13.15 -13.71 2.77
CA THR A 209 -13.86 -12.70 3.55
C THR A 209 -15.31 -12.69 3.11
N LEU A 210 -16.18 -13.34 3.88
CA LEU A 210 -17.63 -13.23 3.74
C LEU A 210 -18.06 -11.82 4.19
N VAL A 211 -18.48 -11.00 3.22
CA VAL A 211 -19.23 -9.78 3.49
C VAL A 211 -20.66 -10.21 3.82
N ALA A 212 -21.05 -10.11 5.09
CA ALA A 212 -22.44 -10.29 5.49
C ALA A 212 -23.25 -9.05 5.09
N PHE A 213 -24.23 -9.22 4.21
CA PHE A 213 -25.28 -8.22 3.97
C PHE A 213 -26.43 -8.54 4.94
N ASN A 214 -26.76 -7.60 5.82
CA ASN A 214 -28.06 -7.62 6.50
C ASN A 214 -29.08 -6.93 5.58
N THR A 215 -29.99 -7.71 4.99
CA THR A 215 -31.26 -7.24 4.43
C THR A 215 -32.36 -7.27 5.47
#